data_AF-A0A2S3ZVF7-F1
#
_entry.id   AF-A0A2S3ZVF7-F1
#
_cell.length_a   1.000
_cell.length_b   1.000
_cell.length_c   1.000
_cell.angle_alpha   90.00
_cell.angle_beta   90.00
_cell.angle_gamma   90.00
#
_symmetry.space_group_name_H-M   'P 1'
#
loop_
_entity.id
_entity.type
_entity.pdbx_description
1 polymer ?
#
loop_
_entity_poly.entity_id
_entity_poly.type
_entity_poly.pdbx_seq_one_letter_code
_entity_poly.pdbx_strand_id
1 'polypeptide(L)'
;MTPIRRSVYGLSLGALAALLTGCSIDPLIWGGDGAQVIQATEKLVSDLASGETSDIDCMDSVADLGTPSDWSGLSAGEPEKFSPEYWDDQVALDPQWSINLEGLPEGAVPGTDYPGNVFYRETDGGLCVIDVAWSTLVSVN
;
A
#
# COMPACT_ATOMS: atom_id res chain seq x y z
N MET A 1 -43.05 41.50 -32.69
CA MET A 1 -41.74 40.82 -32.72
C MET A 1 -41.54 40.17 -31.37
N THR A 2 -41.55 38.84 -31.31
CA THR A 2 -41.54 38.05 -30.08
C THR A 2 -40.25 37.21 -30.08
N PRO A 3 -39.38 37.27 -29.07
CA PRO A 3 -38.18 36.45 -29.09
C PRO A 3 -38.51 35.01 -28.69
N ILE A 4 -38.17 34.09 -29.59
CA ILE A 4 -38.24 32.63 -29.43
C ILE A 4 -37.16 32.23 -28.41
N ARG A 5 -37.58 31.69 -27.26
CA ARG A 5 -36.66 31.05 -26.29
C ARG A 5 -36.24 29.69 -26.86
N ARG A 6 -34.97 29.56 -27.26
CA ARG A 6 -34.33 28.29 -27.56
C ARG A 6 -33.90 27.63 -26.24
N SER A 7 -34.58 26.56 -25.86
CA SER A 7 -34.14 25.67 -24.78
C SER A 7 -32.97 24.84 -25.29
N VAL A 8 -31.77 25.06 -24.75
CA VAL A 8 -30.63 24.17 -24.94
C VAL A 8 -30.74 23.08 -23.87
N TYR A 9 -31.09 21.86 -24.28
CA TYR A 9 -30.98 20.68 -23.43
C TYR A 9 -29.49 20.36 -23.29
N GLY A 10 -28.91 20.69 -22.14
CA GLY A 10 -27.58 20.26 -21.76
C GLY A 10 -27.56 18.75 -21.54
N LEU A 11 -26.75 18.04 -22.32
CA LEU A 11 -26.40 16.64 -22.08
C LEU A 11 -25.59 16.56 -20.79
N SER A 12 -26.23 16.18 -19.69
CA SER A 12 -25.57 15.80 -18.45
C SER A 12 -24.97 14.40 -18.57
N LEU A 13 -23.81 14.30 -19.20
CA LEU A 13 -22.89 13.17 -19.07
C LEU A 13 -22.04 13.40 -17.81
N GLY A 14 -22.67 13.23 -16.64
CA GLY A 14 -22.01 13.31 -15.34
C GLY A 14 -21.79 11.91 -14.79
N ALA A 15 -20.53 11.50 -14.80
CA ALA A 15 -19.93 10.31 -14.19
C ALA A 15 -20.78 9.57 -13.13
N LEU A 16 -21.17 8.33 -13.45
CA LEU A 16 -21.56 7.33 -12.46
C LEU A 16 -20.48 6.24 -12.42
N ALA A 17 -19.31 6.61 -11.90
CA ALA A 17 -18.20 5.69 -11.64
C ALA A 17 -17.92 5.60 -10.13
N ALA A 18 -18.97 5.64 -9.31
CA ALA A 18 -18.86 5.49 -7.87
C ALA A 18 -19.49 4.14 -7.47
N LEU A 19 -18.76 3.39 -6.64
CA LEU A 19 -19.17 2.25 -5.81
C LEU A 19 -18.94 0.83 -6.36
N LEU A 20 -17.73 0.55 -6.87
CA LEU A 20 -17.12 -0.79 -6.72
C LEU A 20 -16.13 -0.85 -5.55
N THR A 21 -16.27 0.04 -4.56
CA THR A 21 -15.65 -0.15 -3.25
C THR A 21 -16.47 -1.21 -2.52
N GLY A 22 -16.14 -2.49 -2.76
CA GLY A 22 -16.60 -3.55 -1.87
C GLY A 22 -16.24 -3.12 -0.45
N CYS A 23 -17.20 -3.20 0.48
CA CYS A 23 -16.90 -2.93 1.88
C CYS A 23 -15.77 -3.90 2.28
N SER A 24 -14.55 -3.39 2.44
CA SER A 24 -13.46 -4.19 2.97
C SER A 24 -13.92 -4.74 4.33
N ILE A 25 -13.68 -6.02 4.55
CA ILE A 25 -13.96 -6.69 5.82
C ILE A 25 -12.79 -6.53 6.80
N ASP A 26 -11.70 -5.87 6.39
CA ASP A 26 -10.50 -5.72 7.20
C ASP A 26 -10.80 -5.02 8.53
N PRO A 27 -11.65 -3.98 8.62
CA PRO A 27 -12.00 -3.39 9.91
C PRO A 27 -12.69 -4.36 10.87
N LEU A 28 -13.38 -5.39 10.35
CA LEU A 28 -14.02 -6.43 11.16
C LEU A 28 -13.00 -7.45 11.70
N ILE A 29 -11.96 -7.76 10.93
CA ILE A 29 -10.94 -8.76 11.28
C ILE A 29 -9.81 -8.14 12.10
N TRP A 30 -9.28 -7.01 11.62
CA TRP A 30 -8.05 -6.38 12.11
C TRP A 30 -8.29 -5.10 12.93
N GLY A 31 -9.56 -4.70 13.10
CA GLY A 31 -9.91 -3.43 13.70
C GLY A 31 -9.59 -2.22 12.80
N GLY A 32 -9.89 -1.01 13.28
CA GLY A 32 -9.70 0.21 12.50
C GLY A 32 -8.24 0.47 12.13
N ASP A 33 -7.34 0.38 13.10
CA ASP A 33 -5.93 0.69 12.88
C ASP A 33 -5.26 -0.35 11.97
N GLY A 34 -5.53 -1.64 12.17
CA GLY A 34 -4.99 -2.70 11.29
C GLY A 34 -5.50 -2.56 9.86
N ALA A 35 -6.78 -2.24 9.68
CA ALA A 35 -7.33 -1.96 8.35
C ALA A 35 -6.70 -0.73 7.69
N GLN A 36 -6.27 0.27 8.47
CA GLN A 36 -5.55 1.42 7.96
C GLN A 36 -4.15 1.03 7.46
N VAL A 37 -3.44 0.14 8.18
CA VAL A 37 -2.14 -0.40 7.74
C VAL A 37 -2.28 -1.15 6.42
N ILE A 38 -3.29 -2.01 6.29
CA ILE A 38 -3.59 -2.73 5.03
C ILE A 38 -3.83 -1.74 3.90
N GLN A 39 -4.70 -0.73 4.08
CA GLN A 39 -4.97 0.27 3.04
C GLN A 39 -3.73 1.07 2.65
N ALA A 40 -2.91 1.48 3.63
CA ALA A 40 -1.66 2.20 3.36
C ALA A 40 -0.69 1.33 2.55
N THR A 41 -0.64 0.03 2.84
CA THR A 41 0.23 -0.94 2.16
C THR A 41 -0.25 -1.23 0.74
N GLU A 42 -1.56 -1.41 0.53
CA GLU A 42 -2.13 -1.56 -0.81
C GLU A 42 -1.85 -0.35 -1.68
N LYS A 43 -1.95 0.86 -1.11
CA LYS A 43 -1.57 2.08 -1.80
C LYS A 43 -0.08 2.10 -2.14
N LEU A 44 0.79 1.79 -1.18
CA LEU A 44 2.25 1.72 -1.39
C LEU A 44 2.59 0.79 -2.56
N VAL A 45 2.07 -0.44 -2.51
CA VAL A 45 2.29 -1.46 -3.54
C VAL A 45 1.81 -0.98 -4.90
N SER A 46 0.59 -0.42 -4.97
CA SER A 46 0.02 0.10 -6.22
C SER A 46 0.86 1.23 -6.80
N ASP A 47 1.28 2.20 -5.98
CA ASP A 47 2.09 3.34 -6.41
C ASP A 47 3.44 2.85 -6.95
N LEU A 48 4.16 2.02 -6.17
CA LEU A 48 5.50 1.55 -6.53
C LEU A 48 5.49 0.61 -7.74
N ALA A 49 4.51 -0.29 -7.84
CA ALA A 49 4.35 -1.16 -9.00
C ALA A 49 4.06 -0.38 -10.30
N SER A 50 3.42 0.80 -10.18
CA SER A 50 3.17 1.69 -11.32
C SER A 50 4.37 2.58 -11.69
N GLY A 51 5.43 2.55 -10.87
CA GLY A 51 6.61 3.42 -11.01
C GLY A 51 6.37 4.85 -10.53
N GLU A 52 5.30 5.08 -9.77
CA GLU A 52 5.05 6.34 -9.09
C GLU A 52 5.87 6.42 -7.79
N THR A 53 6.15 7.64 -7.34
CA THR A 53 6.72 7.88 -6.01
C THR A 53 5.63 7.73 -4.96
N SER A 54 5.93 7.06 -3.85
CA SER A 54 4.97 6.97 -2.75
C SER A 54 5.07 8.19 -1.85
N ASP A 55 3.97 8.92 -1.69
CA ASP A 55 3.91 10.10 -0.80
C ASP A 55 3.79 9.72 0.69
N ILE A 56 3.88 8.44 1.02
CA ILE A 56 3.74 7.93 2.40
C ILE A 56 5.07 7.56 3.04
N ASP A 57 6.21 7.92 2.47
CA ASP A 57 7.51 7.73 3.14
C ASP A 57 7.70 8.73 4.27
N CYS A 58 8.22 8.29 5.42
CA CYS A 58 8.64 9.20 6.47
C CYS A 58 9.82 10.05 5.98
N MET A 59 9.95 11.28 6.49
CA MET A 59 11.05 12.19 6.11
C MET A 59 12.44 11.59 6.40
N ASP A 60 12.53 10.74 7.43
CA ASP A 60 13.71 10.00 7.86
C ASP A 60 13.67 8.51 7.46
N SER A 61 12.82 8.14 6.49
CA SER A 61 12.74 6.77 5.99
C SER A 61 14.11 6.30 5.48
N VAL A 62 14.46 5.07 5.81
CA VAL A 62 15.66 4.37 5.35
C VAL A 62 15.35 3.28 4.34
N ALA A 63 14.08 3.15 3.95
CA ALA A 63 13.61 2.10 3.05
C ALA A 63 14.33 2.14 1.70
N ASP A 64 14.85 0.99 1.27
CA ASP A 64 15.14 0.76 -0.14
C ASP A 64 13.85 0.25 -0.81
N LEU A 65 13.27 1.08 -1.68
CA LEU A 65 12.04 0.76 -2.40
C LEU A 65 12.28 0.00 -3.71
N GLY A 66 13.53 -0.25 -4.10
CA GLY A 66 13.85 -1.04 -5.29
C GLY A 66 13.25 -0.49 -6.58
N THR A 67 12.70 -1.37 -7.40
CA THR A 67 12.16 -1.07 -8.73
C THR A 67 10.70 -1.49 -8.86
N PRO A 68 9.92 -0.96 -9.82
CA PRO A 68 8.51 -1.29 -9.95
C PRO A 68 8.20 -2.78 -10.12
N SER A 69 9.10 -3.53 -10.77
CA SER A 69 8.93 -4.98 -10.93
C SER A 69 9.00 -5.75 -9.62
N ASP A 70 9.67 -5.21 -8.60
CA ASP A 70 9.80 -5.86 -7.29
C ASP A 70 8.48 -5.81 -6.51
N TRP A 71 7.56 -4.90 -6.89
CA TRP A 71 6.25 -4.71 -6.25
C TRP A 71 5.09 -5.29 -7.07
N SER A 72 5.27 -5.47 -8.38
CA SER A 72 4.23 -6.02 -9.25
C SER A 72 3.86 -7.45 -8.85
N GLY A 73 2.58 -7.69 -8.57
CA GLY A 73 2.07 -8.99 -8.13
C GLY A 73 2.03 -9.19 -6.62
N LEU A 74 2.48 -8.19 -5.85
CA LEU A 74 2.33 -8.19 -4.39
C LEU A 74 1.00 -7.56 -3.96
N SER A 75 0.61 -7.83 -2.71
CA SER A 75 -0.50 -7.18 -2.02
C SER A 75 -0.20 -7.06 -0.53
N ALA A 76 -1.02 -6.32 0.20
CA ALA A 76 -0.92 -6.27 1.65
C ALA A 76 -1.32 -7.61 2.28
N GLY A 77 -0.56 -8.04 3.28
CA GLY A 77 -0.85 -9.22 4.09
C GLY A 77 -1.50 -8.87 5.43
N GLU A 78 -1.00 -9.50 6.49
CA GLU A 78 -1.54 -9.38 7.84
C GLU A 78 -0.81 -8.26 8.62
N PRO A 79 -1.54 -7.25 9.11
CA PRO A 79 -0.95 -6.18 9.91
C PRO A 79 -0.70 -6.65 11.34
N GLU A 80 0.49 -6.35 11.85
CA GLU A 80 0.90 -6.66 13.21
C GLU A 80 1.43 -5.41 13.93
N LYS A 81 1.15 -5.30 15.23
CA LYS A 81 1.87 -4.36 16.07
C LYS A 81 3.33 -4.77 16.11
N PHE A 82 4.22 -3.78 16.01
CA PHE A 82 5.64 -4.05 15.96
C PHE A 82 6.11 -4.87 17.18
N SER A 83 6.87 -5.92 16.91
CA SER A 83 7.48 -6.78 17.92
C SER A 83 9.00 -6.77 17.79
N PRO A 84 9.75 -6.21 18.76
CA PRO A 84 11.20 -6.18 18.73
C PRO A 84 11.84 -7.56 18.84
N GLU A 85 11.08 -8.58 19.28
CA GLU A 85 11.56 -9.96 19.37
C GLU A 85 11.87 -10.55 17.98
N TYR A 86 11.14 -10.14 16.95
CA TYR A 86 11.30 -10.64 15.58
C TYR A 86 12.09 -9.69 14.68
N TRP A 87 12.19 -8.42 15.05
CA TRP A 87 12.68 -7.33 14.20
C TRP A 87 13.64 -6.40 14.96
N ASP A 88 14.69 -6.98 15.57
CA ASP A 88 15.67 -6.25 16.39
C ASP A 88 16.35 -5.10 15.61
N ASP A 89 16.66 -5.34 14.33
CA ASP A 89 17.30 -4.36 13.45
C ASP A 89 16.43 -3.11 13.22
N GLN A 90 15.10 -3.26 13.28
CA GLN A 90 14.14 -2.17 13.06
C GLN A 90 13.84 -1.36 14.32
N VAL A 91 14.27 -1.81 15.51
CA VAL A 91 13.95 -1.15 16.80
C VAL A 91 14.39 0.31 16.82
N ALA A 92 15.57 0.60 16.26
CA ALA A 92 16.12 1.96 16.24
C ALA A 92 15.28 2.95 15.40
N LEU A 93 14.41 2.44 14.54
CA LEU A 93 13.55 3.25 13.67
C LEU A 93 12.21 3.61 14.33
N ASP A 94 11.94 3.07 15.53
CA ASP A 94 10.70 3.25 16.30
C ASP A 94 9.41 2.97 15.51
N PRO A 95 9.26 1.78 14.89
CA PRO A 95 8.01 1.35 14.26
C PRO A 95 6.90 1.08 15.29
N GLN A 96 5.67 1.36 14.89
CA GLN A 96 4.47 0.92 15.62
C GLN A 96 3.81 -0.28 14.95
N TRP A 97 4.04 -0.46 13.65
CA TRP A 97 3.44 -1.53 12.85
C TRP A 97 4.45 -2.18 11.92
N SER A 98 4.23 -3.46 11.66
CA SER A 98 4.82 -4.21 10.57
C SER A 98 3.71 -4.96 9.84
N ILE A 99 3.85 -5.15 8.54
CA ILE A 99 2.92 -5.95 7.74
C ILE A 99 3.72 -6.73 6.71
N ASN A 100 3.38 -8.00 6.53
CA ASN A 100 3.98 -8.80 5.46
C ASN A 100 3.34 -8.45 4.11
N LEU A 101 4.10 -8.60 3.04
CA LEU A 101 3.58 -8.57 1.68
C LEU A 101 3.24 -10.00 1.24
N GLU A 102 2.06 -10.15 0.65
CA GLU A 102 1.59 -11.42 0.11
C GLU A 102 1.90 -11.52 -1.37
N GLY A 103 2.10 -12.75 -1.85
CA GLY A 103 2.46 -13.03 -3.24
C GLY A 103 3.97 -13.00 -3.48
N LEU A 104 4.34 -12.93 -4.76
CA LEU A 104 5.72 -12.81 -5.23
C LEU A 104 5.74 -11.84 -6.42
N PRO A 105 6.88 -11.18 -6.68
CA PRO A 105 7.05 -10.41 -7.90
C PRO A 105 6.70 -11.23 -9.15
N GLU A 106 6.06 -10.60 -10.13
CA GLU A 106 5.70 -11.29 -11.38
C GLU A 106 6.94 -11.89 -12.06
N GLY A 107 6.90 -13.21 -12.28
CA GLY A 107 8.02 -13.93 -12.88
C GLY A 107 9.20 -14.21 -11.95
N ALA A 108 9.04 -14.02 -10.64
CA ALA A 108 10.05 -14.37 -9.64
C ALA A 108 10.51 -15.84 -9.79
N VAL A 109 11.81 -16.04 -9.65
CA VAL A 109 12.47 -17.34 -9.66
C VAL A 109 13.37 -17.48 -8.44
N PRO A 110 13.80 -18.70 -8.05
CA PRO A 110 14.76 -18.85 -6.96
C PRO A 110 15.99 -17.95 -7.16
N GLY A 111 16.35 -17.19 -6.12
CA GLY A 111 17.38 -16.16 -6.13
C GLY A 111 16.87 -14.73 -6.39
N THR A 112 15.60 -14.53 -6.73
CA THR A 112 14.98 -13.20 -6.81
C THR A 112 14.84 -12.60 -5.41
N ASP A 113 15.35 -11.40 -5.22
CA ASP A 113 15.07 -10.58 -4.03
C ASP A 113 13.71 -9.89 -4.19
N TYR A 114 12.96 -9.79 -3.09
CA TYR A 114 11.62 -9.18 -3.07
C TYR A 114 11.34 -8.53 -1.71
N PRO A 115 10.50 -7.48 -1.66
CA PRO A 115 10.11 -6.87 -0.40
C PRO A 115 9.18 -7.84 0.35
N GLY A 116 9.56 -8.20 1.57
CA GLY A 116 8.84 -9.18 2.39
C GLY A 116 7.95 -8.53 3.45
N ASN A 117 8.45 -7.48 4.11
CA ASN A 117 7.71 -6.77 5.15
C ASN A 117 7.92 -5.26 5.03
N VAL A 118 6.87 -4.50 5.35
CA VAL A 118 6.91 -3.03 5.41
C VAL A 118 6.71 -2.60 6.86
N PHE A 119 7.48 -1.60 7.29
CA PHE A 119 7.42 -1.03 8.64
C PHE A 119 6.87 0.37 8.59
N TYR A 120 5.97 0.68 9.52
CA TYR A 120 5.31 1.98 9.60
C TYR A 120 5.50 2.65 10.96
N ARG A 121 5.65 3.97 10.90
CA ARG A 121 5.50 4.87 12.04
C ARG A 121 4.15 5.57 11.98
N GLU A 122 3.51 5.74 13.14
CA GLU A 122 2.34 6.60 13.27
C GLU A 122 2.76 8.07 13.37
N THR A 123 2.05 8.94 12.67
CA THR A 123 2.26 10.40 12.67
C THR A 123 0.92 11.11 12.80
N ASP A 124 0.95 12.43 13.04
CA ASP A 124 -0.26 13.27 13.03
C ASP A 124 -1.01 13.21 11.69
N GLY A 125 -0.32 12.87 10.59
CA GLY A 125 -0.90 12.72 9.25
C GLY A 125 -1.37 11.31 8.90
N GLY A 126 -1.21 10.33 9.79
CA GLY A 126 -1.46 8.92 9.53
C GLY A 126 -0.18 8.08 9.55
N LEU A 127 -0.14 7.01 8.79
CA LEU A 127 1.01 6.11 8.71
C LEU A 127 2.04 6.63 7.69
N CYS A 128 3.33 6.49 7.99
CA CYS A 128 4.39 6.63 7.02
C CYS A 128 5.37 5.45 7.06
N VAL A 129 5.91 5.07 5.90
CA VAL A 129 6.88 3.99 5.72
C VAL A 129 8.24 4.44 6.25
N ILE A 130 8.83 3.63 7.13
CA ILE A 130 10.19 3.89 7.66
C ILE A 130 11.24 2.95 7.07
N ASP A 131 10.86 1.73 6.71
CA ASP A 131 11.77 0.69 6.23
C ASP A 131 11.01 -0.42 5.50
N VAL A 132 11.72 -1.18 4.67
CA VAL A 132 11.24 -2.38 3.99
C VAL A 132 12.27 -3.49 4.21
N ALA A 133 11.86 -4.59 4.83
CA ALA A 133 12.71 -5.77 4.93
C ALA A 133 12.59 -6.61 3.66
N TRP A 134 13.73 -6.84 3.02
CA TRP A 134 13.85 -7.64 1.81
C TRP A 134 14.14 -9.11 2.15
N SER A 135 13.64 -10.00 1.29
CA SER A 135 13.85 -11.44 1.35
C SER A 135 14.34 -11.96 0.01
N THR A 136 15.06 -13.09 0.01
CA THR A 136 15.47 -13.78 -1.22
C THR A 136 14.63 -15.04 -1.38
N LEU A 137 14.00 -15.21 -2.53
CA LEU A 137 13.19 -16.39 -2.85
C LEU A 137 14.08 -17.63 -2.94
N VAL A 138 13.87 -18.62 -2.06
CA VAL A 138 14.71 -19.82 -2.02
C VAL A 138 14.16 -20.94 -2.92
N SER A 139 12.84 -21.06 -3.02
CA SER A 139 12.17 -22.08 -3.85
C SER A 139 10.73 -21.70 -4.16
N VAL A 140 10.25 -22.11 -5.34
CA VAL A 140 8.83 -22.13 -5.67
C VAL A 140 8.33 -23.57 -5.54
N ASN A 141 7.32 -23.80 -4.71
CA ASN A 141 6.67 -25.11 -4.55
C ASN A 141 5.54 -25.29 -5.55
#